data_AF-A0A0I9SH40-F1
#
_entry.id   AF-A0A0I9SH40-F1
#
_cell.length_a   1.000
_cell.length_b   1.000
_cell.length_c   1.000
_cell.angle_alpha   90.00
_cell.angle_beta   90.00
_cell.angle_gamma   90.00
#
_symmetry.space_group_name_H-M   'P 1'
#
loop_
_entity.id
_entity.type
_entity.pdbx_description
1 polymer ?
#
loop_
_entity_poly.entity_id
_entity_poly.type
_entity_poly.pdbx_seq_one_letter_code
_entity_poly.pdbx_strand_id
1 'polypeptide(L)'
;MGIVRSLFGWMQATPASGDNPALYPLDFDELKKELGVVDEARRMGVHNNPPEDKTGLSAIEERIVSRIEEYRHKVIGWSHDHMVYLKRHMSELDVTKDINRARESSEEFKRRANDVIASHDHELHQLDAEAQRLTTQLELFKAKNRLDREPKQPMGTLSRWLWILIIALLVILEGAANAYFFSAGLAGGLAQGFVYAGMLSAINVLGGFFIGKKGLKYLWHVNTFAKFIGVISLLAALALLFGIALITTHLRDAFAVVTLDGDAMAIAHQTMLASPFGFHGIDSIILFLMSAIFSILALVKGLTWGDIYPGYSSTSDRVIEARALHDSQVELVRDELSDLKEEFEKTLDSTLETAKRDIVKLKELAENKSLAGQRFTNYQGKAEHMCWR
;
A
#
# COMPACT_ATOMS: atom_id res chain seq x y z
N MET A 1 18.89 -43.07 -8.63
CA MET A 1 18.87 -43.20 -10.11
C MET A 1 17.45 -43.03 -10.71
N GLY A 2 16.60 -42.14 -10.17
CA GLY A 2 15.18 -42.03 -10.59
C GLY A 2 14.83 -40.79 -11.43
N ILE A 3 15.71 -39.78 -11.51
CA ILE A 3 15.36 -38.46 -12.08
C ILE A 3 15.78 -38.35 -13.56
N VAL A 4 16.80 -39.10 -13.98
CA VAL A 4 17.23 -39.14 -15.39
C VAL A 4 16.24 -39.92 -16.27
N ARG A 5 15.39 -40.78 -15.68
CA ARG A 5 14.40 -41.57 -16.41
C ARG A 5 13.11 -40.80 -16.74
N SER A 6 12.79 -39.68 -16.08
CA SER A 6 11.57 -38.92 -16.35
C SER A 6 11.75 -37.85 -17.45
N LEU A 7 12.96 -37.31 -17.63
CA LEU A 7 13.27 -36.33 -18.69
C LEU A 7 13.37 -36.97 -20.10
N PHE A 8 13.55 -38.29 -20.16
CA PHE A 8 13.63 -39.07 -21.40
C PHE A 8 12.44 -40.03 -21.58
N GLY A 9 11.38 -39.90 -20.77
CA GLY A 9 10.19 -40.76 -20.87
C GLY A 9 9.45 -40.63 -22.21
N TRP A 10 9.54 -39.47 -22.86
CA TRP A 10 9.00 -39.21 -24.21
C TRP A 10 9.79 -39.88 -25.35
N MET A 11 11.05 -40.29 -25.11
CA MET A 11 11.78 -41.18 -26.03
C MET A 11 11.36 -42.65 -25.89
N GLN A 12 10.62 -42.99 -24.83
CA GLN A 12 10.02 -44.31 -24.64
C GLN A 12 8.53 -44.24 -24.93
N ALA A 13 8.17 -43.74 -26.12
CA ALA A 13 6.97 -44.25 -26.77
C ALA A 13 7.19 -45.76 -26.90
N THR A 14 6.43 -46.57 -26.16
CA THR A 14 6.36 -48.02 -26.41
C THR A 14 6.07 -48.19 -27.89
N PRO A 15 6.99 -48.77 -28.68
CA PRO A 15 6.76 -48.89 -30.09
C PRO A 15 5.60 -49.86 -30.26
N ALA A 16 4.52 -49.39 -30.89
CA ALA A 16 3.63 -50.30 -31.58
C ALA A 16 4.50 -51.03 -32.62
N SER A 17 4.70 -52.33 -32.36
CA SER A 17 5.15 -53.39 -33.27
C SER A 17 5.86 -52.99 -34.56
N GLY A 18 7.14 -53.35 -34.69
CA GLY A 18 7.74 -53.91 -35.92
C GLY A 18 7.84 -53.09 -37.22
N ASP A 19 7.13 -51.96 -37.38
CA ASP A 19 6.91 -51.32 -38.69
C ASP A 19 7.53 -49.91 -38.82
N ASN A 20 8.55 -49.57 -38.02
CA ASN A 20 9.28 -48.30 -38.16
C ASN A 20 10.54 -48.49 -39.04
N PRO A 21 10.50 -48.12 -40.34
CA PRO A 21 11.64 -48.27 -41.25
C PRO A 21 12.82 -47.35 -40.89
N ALA A 22 12.65 -46.41 -39.96
CA ALA A 22 13.76 -45.62 -39.43
C ALA A 22 14.64 -46.39 -38.44
N LEU A 23 14.12 -47.46 -37.83
CA LEU A 23 14.90 -48.34 -36.94
C LEU A 23 15.66 -49.43 -37.74
N TYR A 24 15.13 -49.80 -38.91
CA TYR A 24 15.68 -50.84 -39.78
C TYR A 24 15.72 -50.34 -41.23
N PRO A 25 16.72 -49.52 -41.60
CA PRO A 25 16.89 -49.08 -42.98
C PRO A 25 17.15 -50.29 -43.88
N LEU A 26 16.58 -50.28 -45.09
CA LEU A 26 16.82 -51.34 -46.07
C LEU A 26 18.33 -51.36 -46.42
N ASP A 27 18.97 -52.51 -46.24
CA ASP A 27 20.38 -52.74 -46.55
C ASP A 27 20.52 -53.79 -47.66
N PHE A 28 21.40 -53.51 -48.62
CA PHE A 28 21.54 -54.35 -49.81
C PHE A 28 22.11 -55.73 -49.51
N ASP A 29 23.13 -55.82 -48.65
CA ASP A 29 23.79 -57.08 -48.34
C ASP A 29 22.90 -57.95 -47.44
N GLU A 30 22.16 -57.32 -46.52
CA GLU A 30 21.15 -57.99 -45.70
C GLU A 30 19.99 -58.51 -46.55
N LEU A 31 19.43 -57.70 -47.46
CA LEU A 31 18.36 -58.09 -48.37
C LEU A 31 18.80 -59.21 -49.31
N LYS A 32 20.02 -59.12 -49.86
CA LYS A 32 20.62 -60.14 -50.72
C LYS A 32 20.76 -61.49 -50.01
N LYS A 33 21.10 -61.46 -48.72
CA LYS A 33 21.21 -62.64 -47.86
C LYS A 33 19.84 -63.19 -47.46
N GLU A 34 18.89 -62.32 -47.08
CA GLU A 34 17.50 -62.66 -46.73
C GLU A 34 16.81 -63.40 -47.87
N LEU A 35 16.96 -62.88 -49.10
CA LEU A 35 16.31 -63.45 -50.28
C LEU A 35 17.11 -64.61 -50.91
N GLY A 36 18.32 -64.91 -50.41
CA GLY A 36 19.17 -65.98 -50.93
C GLY A 36 19.56 -65.78 -52.40
N VAL A 37 19.71 -64.51 -52.83
CA VAL A 37 19.78 -64.13 -54.25
C VAL A 37 20.92 -64.85 -54.99
N VAL A 38 22.08 -65.02 -54.35
CA VAL A 38 23.26 -65.66 -54.96
C VAL A 38 23.05 -67.16 -55.16
N ASP A 39 22.45 -67.82 -54.17
CA ASP A 39 22.20 -69.26 -54.22
C ASP A 39 21.11 -69.58 -55.24
N GLU A 40 20.07 -68.74 -55.32
CA GLU A 40 19.00 -68.89 -56.29
C GLU A 40 19.48 -68.55 -57.71
N ALA A 41 20.29 -67.50 -57.89
CA ALA A 41 20.92 -67.19 -59.17
C ALA A 41 21.82 -68.35 -59.65
N ARG A 42 22.60 -68.98 -58.76
CA ARG A 42 23.42 -70.15 -59.09
C ARG A 42 22.55 -71.34 -59.51
N ARG A 43 21.44 -71.60 -58.81
CA ARG A 43 20.50 -72.66 -59.15
C ARG A 43 19.85 -72.43 -60.51
N MET A 44 19.40 -71.21 -60.77
CA MET A 44 18.77 -70.84 -62.04
C MET A 44 19.74 -70.91 -63.22
N GLY A 45 21.00 -70.49 -63.02
CA GLY A 45 22.04 -70.57 -64.04
C GLY A 45 22.40 -72.00 -64.46
N VAL A 46 22.37 -72.97 -63.53
CA VAL A 46 22.56 -74.40 -63.85
C VAL A 46 21.44 -74.94 -64.76
N HIS A 47 20.24 -74.36 -64.68
CA HIS A 47 19.06 -74.78 -65.44
C HIS A 47 18.79 -73.91 -66.67
N ASN A 48 19.72 -73.00 -67.04
CA ASN A 48 19.57 -72.01 -68.11
C ASN A 48 18.23 -71.26 -68.06
N ASN A 49 17.84 -70.87 -66.85
CA ASN A 49 16.60 -70.15 -66.54
C ASN A 49 16.99 -68.75 -66.02
N PRO A 50 16.43 -67.64 -66.54
CA PRO A 50 15.47 -67.55 -67.65
C PRO A 50 16.10 -67.86 -69.03
N PRO A 51 15.29 -68.29 -70.01
CA PRO A 51 15.72 -68.40 -71.40
C PRO A 51 16.09 -67.02 -71.98
N GLU A 52 16.99 -66.98 -72.97
CA GLU A 52 17.54 -65.74 -73.55
C GLU A 52 16.49 -64.81 -74.18
N ASP A 53 15.31 -65.32 -74.55
CA ASP A 53 14.21 -64.57 -75.17
C ASP A 53 13.18 -64.02 -74.17
N LYS A 54 13.35 -64.31 -72.87
CA LYS A 54 12.39 -63.89 -71.85
C LYS A 54 12.60 -62.41 -71.48
N THR A 55 11.56 -61.61 -71.69
CA THR A 55 11.54 -60.17 -71.38
C THR A 55 10.88 -59.82 -70.04
N GLY A 56 10.23 -60.78 -69.39
CA GLY A 56 9.58 -60.61 -68.09
C GLY A 56 10.43 -61.08 -66.92
N LEU A 57 10.17 -60.53 -65.73
CA LEU A 57 10.85 -60.87 -64.49
C LEU A 57 10.78 -62.38 -64.18
N SER A 58 11.86 -62.91 -63.63
CA SER A 58 11.95 -64.24 -63.04
C SER A 58 11.31 -64.27 -61.64
N ALA A 59 11.01 -65.46 -61.14
CA ALA A 59 10.36 -65.61 -59.83
C ALA A 59 11.18 -65.00 -58.67
N ILE A 60 12.51 -64.99 -58.76
CA ILE A 60 13.37 -64.33 -57.77
C ILE A 60 13.34 -62.80 -57.92
N GLU A 61 13.30 -62.29 -59.16
CA GLU A 61 13.18 -60.85 -59.42
C GLU A 61 11.81 -60.31 -58.96
N GLU A 62 10.72 -61.05 -59.20
CA GLU A 62 9.39 -60.73 -58.65
C GLU A 62 9.36 -60.74 -57.12
N ARG A 63 10.09 -61.66 -56.48
CA ARG A 63 10.25 -61.69 -55.01
C ARG A 63 11.05 -60.51 -54.50
N ILE A 64 12.14 -60.13 -55.18
CA ILE A 64 12.94 -58.94 -54.84
C ILE A 64 12.07 -57.68 -54.96
N VAL A 65 11.38 -57.50 -56.09
CA VAL A 65 10.48 -56.37 -56.31
C VAL A 65 9.38 -56.34 -55.26
N SER A 66 8.71 -57.46 -55.00
CA SER A 66 7.64 -57.54 -53.98
C SER A 66 8.13 -57.16 -52.59
N ARG A 67 9.36 -57.56 -52.22
CA ARG A 67 9.94 -57.22 -50.91
C ARG A 67 10.29 -55.74 -50.80
N ILE A 68 10.86 -55.15 -51.85
CA ILE A 68 11.14 -53.71 -51.92
C ILE A 68 9.84 -52.91 -51.90
N GLU A 69 8.82 -53.36 -52.62
CA GLU A 69 7.47 -52.77 -52.62
C GLU A 69 6.79 -52.84 -51.26
N GLU A 70 6.93 -53.95 -50.54
CA GLU A 70 6.45 -54.10 -49.16
C GLU A 70 7.15 -53.10 -48.23
N TYR A 71 8.48 -52.95 -48.32
CA TYR A 71 9.22 -51.94 -47.57
C TYR A 71 8.76 -50.52 -47.92
N ARG A 72 8.55 -50.24 -49.21
CA ARG A 72 8.07 -48.92 -49.67
C ARG A 72 6.68 -48.61 -49.11
N HIS A 73 5.77 -49.58 -49.12
CA HIS A 73 4.44 -49.44 -48.52
C HIS A 73 4.54 -49.17 -47.01
N LYS A 74 5.43 -49.85 -46.29
CA LYS A 74 5.68 -49.58 -44.85
C LYS A 74 6.21 -48.18 -44.60
N VAL A 75 7.18 -47.72 -45.41
CA VAL A 75 7.72 -46.35 -45.34
C VAL A 75 6.65 -45.30 -45.60
N ILE A 76 5.79 -45.51 -46.61
CA ILE A 76 4.69 -44.60 -46.94
C ILE A 76 3.66 -44.57 -45.81
N GLY A 77 3.21 -45.73 -45.32
CA GLY A 77 2.24 -45.84 -44.23
C GLY A 77 2.74 -45.17 -42.95
N TRP A 78 3.95 -45.53 -42.51
CA TRP A 78 4.57 -44.92 -41.33
C TRP A 78 4.73 -43.40 -41.48
N SER A 79 5.18 -42.92 -42.65
CA SER A 79 5.38 -41.49 -42.87
C SER A 79 4.07 -40.72 -42.88
N HIS A 80 3.01 -41.30 -43.45
CA HIS A 80 1.66 -40.73 -43.41
C HIS A 80 1.18 -40.59 -41.95
N ASP A 81 1.23 -41.68 -41.17
CA ASP A 81 0.79 -41.69 -39.79
C ASP A 81 1.60 -40.72 -38.91
N HIS A 82 2.92 -40.68 -39.12
CA HIS A 82 3.81 -39.77 -38.41
C HIS A 82 3.55 -38.30 -38.77
N MET A 83 3.29 -37.99 -40.05
CA MET A 83 2.92 -36.63 -40.49
C MET A 83 1.57 -36.20 -39.92
N VAL A 84 0.58 -37.09 -39.88
CA VAL A 84 -0.73 -36.82 -39.25
C VAL A 84 -0.56 -36.57 -37.76
N TYR A 85 0.25 -37.39 -37.07
CA TYR A 85 0.58 -37.21 -35.65
C TYR A 85 1.21 -35.83 -35.38
N LEU A 86 2.25 -35.46 -36.13
CA LEU A 86 2.95 -34.18 -35.97
C LEU A 86 2.03 -32.99 -36.29
N LYS A 87 1.24 -33.07 -37.38
CA LYS A 87 0.30 -32.01 -37.76
C LYS A 87 -0.76 -31.78 -36.68
N ARG A 88 -1.28 -32.84 -36.07
CA ARG A 88 -2.25 -32.74 -34.97
C ARG A 88 -1.63 -32.03 -33.75
N HIS A 89 -0.45 -32.46 -33.30
CA HIS A 89 0.22 -31.84 -32.15
C HIS A 89 0.62 -30.38 -32.41
N MET A 90 1.04 -30.05 -33.63
CA MET A 90 1.30 -28.66 -34.02
C MET A 90 0.02 -27.81 -34.00
N SER A 91 -1.14 -28.38 -34.35
CA SER A 91 -2.43 -27.68 -34.32
C SER A 91 -2.98 -27.48 -32.91
N GLU A 92 -2.59 -28.34 -31.96
CA GLU A 92 -2.98 -28.21 -30.54
C GLU A 92 -2.25 -27.04 -29.87
N LEU A 93 -1.02 -26.77 -30.29
CA LEU A 93 -0.21 -25.62 -29.88
C LEU A 93 -0.63 -24.37 -30.69
N ASP A 94 -1.75 -23.77 -30.31
CA ASP A 94 -2.28 -22.56 -30.95
C ASP A 94 -2.00 -21.30 -30.11
N VAL A 95 -0.91 -20.60 -30.45
CA VAL A 95 -0.49 -19.35 -29.80
C VAL A 95 -1.53 -18.23 -29.97
N THR A 96 -2.45 -18.33 -30.93
CA THR A 96 -3.54 -17.38 -31.11
C THR A 96 -4.42 -17.30 -29.86
N LYS A 97 -4.57 -18.41 -29.12
CA LYS A 97 -5.32 -18.45 -27.86
C LYS A 97 -4.65 -17.61 -26.78
N ASP A 98 -3.33 -17.69 -26.66
CA ASP A 98 -2.58 -16.90 -25.69
C ASP A 98 -2.63 -15.41 -26.01
N ILE A 99 -2.53 -15.04 -27.29
CA ILE A 99 -2.69 -13.65 -27.75
C ILE A 99 -4.08 -13.12 -27.42
N ASN A 100 -5.12 -13.91 -27.68
CA ASN A 100 -6.50 -13.54 -27.36
C ASN A 100 -6.69 -13.38 -25.85
N ARG A 101 -6.15 -14.29 -25.05
CA ARG A 101 -6.20 -14.22 -23.58
C ARG A 101 -5.49 -12.97 -23.05
N ALA A 102 -4.33 -12.62 -23.58
CA ALA A 102 -3.61 -11.40 -23.21
C ALA A 102 -4.42 -10.14 -23.58
N ARG A 103 -5.07 -10.13 -24.76
CA ARG A 103 -5.95 -9.04 -25.19
C ARG A 103 -7.17 -8.90 -24.29
N GLU A 104 -7.83 -10.00 -23.97
CA GLU A 104 -8.99 -10.03 -23.07
C GLU A 104 -8.62 -9.51 -21.67
N SER A 105 -7.49 -9.97 -21.12
CA SER A 105 -6.97 -9.49 -19.85
C SER A 105 -6.69 -7.98 -19.86
N SER A 106 -6.18 -7.43 -20.97
CA SER A 106 -5.95 -5.98 -21.11
C SER A 106 -7.25 -5.18 -21.12
N GLU A 107 -8.28 -5.65 -21.83
CA GLU A 107 -9.60 -5.00 -21.84
C GLU A 107 -10.29 -5.12 -20.49
N GLU A 108 -10.15 -6.25 -19.80
CA GLU A 108 -10.65 -6.43 -18.44
C GLU A 108 -9.96 -5.49 -17.45
N PHE A 109 -8.63 -5.34 -17.52
CA PHE A 109 -7.89 -4.38 -16.71
C PHE A 109 -8.39 -2.95 -16.93
N LYS A 110 -8.53 -2.52 -18.19
CA LYS A 110 -9.06 -1.18 -18.51
C LYS A 110 -10.45 -0.97 -17.94
N ARG A 111 -11.35 -1.96 -18.07
CA ARG A 111 -12.70 -1.88 -17.53
C ARG A 111 -12.67 -1.76 -16.01
N ARG A 112 -11.94 -2.64 -15.31
CA ARG A 112 -11.82 -2.62 -13.85
C ARG A 112 -11.20 -1.33 -13.34
N ALA A 113 -10.17 -0.81 -14.02
CA ALA A 113 -9.52 0.46 -13.65
C ALA A 113 -10.49 1.64 -13.82
N ASN A 114 -11.26 1.67 -14.91
CA ASN A 114 -12.30 2.68 -15.10
C ASN A 114 -13.41 2.57 -14.06
N ASP A 115 -13.80 1.35 -13.67
CA ASP A 115 -14.81 1.11 -12.62
C ASP A 115 -14.33 1.66 -11.26
N VAL A 116 -13.06 1.44 -10.89
CA VAL A 116 -12.44 2.01 -9.66
C VAL A 116 -12.42 3.54 -9.72
N ILE A 117 -11.97 4.12 -10.84
CA ILE A 117 -11.97 5.58 -10.98
C ILE A 117 -13.40 6.13 -10.86
N ALA A 118 -14.37 5.51 -11.55
CA ALA A 118 -15.76 5.94 -11.54
C ALA A 118 -16.44 5.78 -10.17
N SER A 119 -16.07 4.76 -9.38
CA SER A 119 -16.65 4.57 -8.04
C SER A 119 -16.22 5.64 -7.05
N HIS A 120 -15.02 6.21 -7.22
CA HIS A 120 -14.48 7.26 -6.35
C HIS A 120 -14.61 8.68 -6.91
N ASP A 121 -14.94 8.83 -8.20
CA ASP A 121 -15.02 10.12 -8.91
C ASP A 121 -15.90 11.15 -8.15
N HIS A 122 -17.09 10.73 -7.74
CA HIS A 122 -18.02 11.61 -7.05
C HIS A 122 -17.47 12.10 -5.71
N GLU A 123 -16.89 11.21 -4.91
CA GLU A 123 -16.36 11.54 -3.59
C GLU A 123 -15.11 12.43 -3.69
N LEU A 124 -14.19 12.10 -4.61
CA LEU A 124 -13.03 12.94 -4.89
C LEU A 124 -13.43 14.35 -5.32
N HIS A 125 -14.40 14.48 -6.22
CA HIS A 125 -14.92 15.78 -6.62
C HIS A 125 -15.60 16.54 -5.48
N GLN A 126 -16.32 15.85 -4.59
CA GLN A 126 -16.90 16.48 -3.40
C GLN A 126 -15.82 16.99 -2.44
N LEU A 127 -14.81 16.17 -2.14
CA LEU A 127 -13.72 16.52 -1.23
C LEU A 127 -12.87 17.68 -1.79
N ASP A 128 -12.56 17.67 -3.09
CA ASP A 128 -11.85 18.77 -3.75
C ASP A 128 -12.69 20.06 -3.72
N ALA A 129 -13.98 19.98 -4.09
CA ALA A 129 -14.88 21.13 -4.04
C ALA A 129 -15.01 21.70 -2.61
N GLU A 130 -15.05 20.85 -1.58
CA GLU A 130 -15.05 21.28 -0.19
C GLU A 130 -13.72 21.94 0.20
N ALA A 131 -12.59 21.34 -0.14
CA ALA A 131 -11.26 21.90 0.12
C ALA A 131 -11.07 23.27 -0.55
N GLN A 132 -11.52 23.43 -1.80
CA GLN A 132 -11.50 24.69 -2.53
C GLN A 132 -12.45 25.73 -1.91
N ARG A 133 -13.66 25.31 -1.53
CA ARG A 133 -14.63 26.19 -0.85
C ARG A 133 -14.07 26.72 0.47
N LEU A 134 -13.47 25.86 1.28
CA LEU A 134 -12.86 26.25 2.56
C LEU A 134 -11.62 27.12 2.35
N THR A 135 -10.80 26.81 1.33
CA THR A 135 -9.65 27.65 0.96
C THR A 135 -10.12 29.06 0.58
N THR A 136 -11.18 29.16 -0.22
CA THR A 136 -11.80 30.45 -0.58
C THR A 136 -12.32 31.18 0.66
N GLN A 137 -12.97 30.47 1.59
CA GLN A 137 -13.41 31.06 2.85
C GLN A 137 -12.25 31.59 3.71
N LEU A 138 -11.11 30.89 3.71
CA LEU A 138 -9.89 31.34 4.41
C LEU A 138 -9.34 32.63 3.80
N GLU A 139 -9.28 32.73 2.47
CA GLU A 139 -8.83 33.94 1.79
C GLU A 139 -9.80 35.12 1.99
N LEU A 140 -11.11 34.87 1.93
CA LEU A 140 -12.12 35.88 2.27
C LEU A 140 -12.00 36.33 3.74
N PHE A 141 -11.70 35.39 4.65
CA PHE A 141 -11.46 35.70 6.06
C PHE A 141 -10.21 36.58 6.22
N LYS A 142 -9.11 36.28 5.52
CA LYS A 142 -7.89 37.10 5.52
C LYS A 142 -8.16 38.50 4.99
N ALA A 143 -8.83 38.62 3.85
CA ALA A 143 -9.17 39.90 3.24
C ALA A 143 -10.08 40.76 4.15
N LYS A 144 -11.13 40.16 4.72
CA LYS A 144 -12.06 40.85 5.64
C LYS A 144 -11.37 41.34 6.90
N ASN A 145 -10.37 40.61 7.39
CA ASN A 145 -9.68 40.91 8.64
C ASN A 145 -8.32 41.61 8.46
N ARG A 146 -7.91 41.92 7.22
CA ARG A 146 -6.63 42.57 6.88
C ARG A 146 -5.42 41.76 7.39
N LEU A 147 -5.42 40.46 7.11
CA LEU A 147 -4.36 39.54 7.51
C LEU A 147 -3.50 39.15 6.31
N ASP A 148 -2.25 39.62 6.30
CA ASP A 148 -1.28 39.35 5.21
C ASP A 148 -0.30 38.21 5.52
N ARG A 149 -0.33 37.69 6.75
CA ARG A 149 0.51 36.58 7.20
C ARG A 149 -0.22 35.25 7.08
N GLU A 150 0.52 34.15 7.08
CA GLU A 150 -0.03 32.81 7.20
C GLU A 150 -0.58 32.53 8.61
N PRO A 151 -1.58 31.63 8.72
CA PRO A 151 -2.09 31.19 10.00
C PRO A 151 -1.01 30.38 10.73
N LYS A 152 -0.98 30.49 12.06
CA LYS A 152 -0.15 29.58 12.86
C LYS A 152 -0.62 28.14 12.64
N GLN A 153 0.33 27.26 12.32
CA GLN A 153 0.10 25.83 12.09
C GLN A 153 -0.74 25.20 13.23
N PRO A 154 -1.71 24.33 12.89
CA PRO A 154 -2.51 23.62 13.88
C PRO A 154 -1.64 22.88 14.88
N MET A 155 -2.07 22.91 16.14
CA MET A 155 -1.44 22.08 17.17
C MET A 155 -1.95 20.65 17.00
N GLY A 156 -1.05 19.73 16.64
CA GLY A 156 -1.37 18.31 16.48
C GLY A 156 -2.01 17.71 17.74
N THR A 157 -2.81 16.64 17.59
CA THR A 157 -3.59 16.03 18.68
C THR A 157 -2.72 15.64 19.88
N LEU A 158 -1.56 15.03 19.65
CA LEU A 158 -0.61 14.69 20.72
C LEU A 158 -0.12 15.94 21.48
N SER A 159 0.23 17.00 20.76
CA SER A 159 0.66 18.28 21.37
C SER A 159 -0.48 18.92 22.18
N ARG A 160 -1.73 18.84 21.71
CA ARG A 160 -2.92 19.29 22.47
C ARG A 160 -3.04 18.57 23.82
N TRP A 161 -2.95 17.24 23.82
CA TRP A 161 -3.01 16.45 25.05
C TRP A 161 -1.85 16.75 26.01
N LEU A 162 -0.63 16.87 25.48
CA LEU A 162 0.55 17.23 26.28
C LEU A 162 0.36 18.57 26.98
N TRP A 163 -0.18 19.57 26.29
CA TRP A 163 -0.42 20.88 26.90
C TRP A 163 -1.54 20.89 27.93
N ILE A 164 -2.58 20.07 27.75
CA ILE A 164 -3.62 19.88 28.78
C ILE A 164 -3.00 19.28 30.05
N LEU A 165 -2.14 18.28 29.90
CA LEU A 165 -1.40 17.68 31.01
C LEU A 165 -0.49 18.71 31.70
N ILE A 166 0.22 19.54 30.94
CA ILE A 166 1.07 20.62 31.49
C ILE A 166 0.21 21.61 32.30
N ILE A 167 -0.95 22.02 31.80
CA ILE A 167 -1.86 22.93 32.53
C ILE A 167 -2.34 22.29 33.84
N ALA A 168 -2.73 21.01 33.80
CA ALA A 168 -3.13 20.28 35.00
C ALA A 168 -1.98 20.18 36.02
N LEU A 169 -0.76 19.94 35.54
CA LEU A 169 0.45 19.92 36.38
C LEU A 169 0.71 21.30 37.00
N LEU A 170 0.57 22.39 36.25
CA LEU A 170 0.73 23.74 36.80
C LEU A 170 -0.24 24.02 37.95
N VAL A 171 -1.52 23.60 37.83
CA VAL A 171 -2.51 23.72 38.92
C VAL A 171 -2.08 22.93 40.15
N ILE A 172 -1.57 21.70 39.97
CA ILE A 172 -1.11 20.86 41.07
C ILE A 172 0.12 21.46 41.75
N LEU A 173 1.08 21.97 40.96
CA LEU A 173 2.31 22.58 41.48
C LEU A 173 2.04 23.87 42.25
N GLU A 174 1.22 24.78 41.68
CA GLU A 174 0.80 26.00 42.38
C GLU A 174 0.00 25.65 43.65
N GLY A 175 -0.93 24.70 43.54
CA GLY A 175 -1.72 24.22 44.67
C GLY A 175 -0.86 23.61 45.78
N ALA A 176 0.13 22.78 45.45
CA ALA A 176 1.04 22.19 46.41
C ALA A 176 1.95 23.23 47.09
N ALA A 177 2.48 24.18 46.31
CA ALA A 177 3.30 25.26 46.85
C ALA A 177 2.50 26.17 47.78
N ASN A 178 1.28 26.56 47.39
CA ASN A 178 0.38 27.34 48.24
C ASN A 178 -0.07 26.56 49.49
N ALA A 179 -0.34 25.25 49.36
CA ALA A 179 -0.74 24.38 50.47
C ALA A 179 0.32 24.29 51.56
N TYR A 180 1.60 24.27 51.18
CA TYR A 180 2.72 24.25 52.12
C TYR A 180 2.63 25.44 53.08
N PHE A 181 2.42 26.65 52.57
CA PHE A 181 2.29 27.85 53.40
C PHE A 181 0.98 27.92 54.20
N PHE A 182 -0.12 27.39 53.67
CA PHE A 182 -1.41 27.34 54.38
C PHE A 182 -1.40 26.30 55.51
N SER A 183 -0.63 25.22 55.37
CA SER A 183 -0.67 24.08 56.29
C SER A 183 -0.30 24.44 57.74
N ALA A 184 0.54 25.45 57.95
CA ALA A 184 1.00 25.87 59.26
C ALA A 184 -0.11 26.48 60.14
N GLY A 185 -1.15 27.04 59.51
CA GLY A 185 -2.27 27.70 60.20
C GLY A 185 -3.59 26.92 60.18
N LEU A 186 -3.59 25.68 59.67
CA LEU A 186 -4.80 24.87 59.49
C LEU A 186 -4.77 23.61 60.36
N ALA A 187 -5.87 23.33 61.06
CA ALA A 187 -5.99 22.13 61.90
C ALA A 187 -5.87 20.82 61.11
N GLY A 188 -6.34 20.80 59.86
CA GLY A 188 -6.18 19.67 58.93
C GLY A 188 -4.83 19.62 58.20
N GLY A 189 -3.89 20.49 58.56
CA GLY A 189 -2.53 20.54 58.01
C GLY A 189 -2.50 20.64 56.48
N LEU A 190 -1.60 19.87 55.86
CA LEU A 190 -1.36 19.92 54.42
C LEU A 190 -2.58 19.47 53.59
N ALA A 191 -3.36 18.50 54.08
CA ALA A 191 -4.53 18.01 53.36
C ALA A 191 -5.59 19.10 53.20
N GLN A 192 -5.90 19.82 54.28
CA GLN A 192 -6.84 20.94 54.24
C GLN A 192 -6.26 22.14 53.48
N GLY A 193 -4.97 22.42 53.64
CA GLY A 193 -4.26 23.45 52.88
C GLY A 193 -4.33 23.21 51.38
N PHE A 194 -4.17 21.96 50.93
CA PHE A 194 -4.24 21.58 49.52
C PHE A 194 -5.63 21.75 48.91
N VAL A 195 -6.71 21.54 49.67
CA VAL A 195 -8.06 21.78 49.17
C VAL A 195 -8.27 23.26 48.88
N TYR A 196 -7.96 24.16 49.83
CA TYR A 196 -8.09 25.61 49.63
C TYR A 196 -7.17 26.13 48.53
N ALA A 197 -5.89 25.75 48.60
CA ALA A 197 -4.88 26.16 47.63
C ALA A 197 -5.19 25.63 46.22
N GLY A 198 -5.63 24.38 46.10
CA GLY A 198 -5.99 23.76 44.83
C GLY A 198 -7.16 24.45 44.15
N MET A 199 -8.20 24.84 44.91
CA MET A 199 -9.32 25.61 44.37
C MET A 199 -8.88 26.98 43.84
N LEU A 200 -8.09 27.73 44.62
CA LEU A 200 -7.58 29.04 44.19
C LEU A 200 -6.67 28.92 42.97
N SER A 201 -5.78 27.92 42.95
CA SER A 201 -4.87 27.66 41.82
C SER A 201 -5.62 27.24 40.56
N ALA A 202 -6.67 26.41 40.69
CA ALA A 202 -7.51 26.04 39.57
C ALA A 202 -8.23 27.25 38.96
N ILE A 203 -8.81 28.13 39.80
CA ILE A 203 -9.45 29.37 39.34
C ILE A 203 -8.42 30.29 38.67
N ASN A 204 -7.22 30.44 39.24
CA ASN A 204 -6.16 31.27 38.71
C ASN A 204 -5.72 30.81 37.31
N VAL A 205 -5.29 29.55 37.21
CA VAL A 205 -4.73 28.98 35.97
C VAL A 205 -5.81 28.78 34.92
N LEU A 206 -6.96 28.16 35.26
CA LEU A 206 -8.01 27.93 34.28
C LEU A 206 -8.66 29.25 33.85
N GLY A 207 -8.94 30.15 34.80
CA GLY A 207 -9.48 31.47 34.51
C GLY A 207 -8.56 32.26 33.59
N GLY A 208 -7.26 32.36 33.93
CA GLY A 208 -6.26 33.04 33.12
C GLY A 208 -6.16 32.42 31.72
N PHE A 209 -6.11 31.09 31.64
CA PHE A 209 -6.09 30.37 30.37
C PHE A 209 -7.31 30.67 29.49
N PHE A 210 -8.54 30.61 30.04
CA PHE A 210 -9.76 30.84 29.25
C PHE A 210 -9.92 32.30 28.85
N ILE A 211 -9.58 33.25 29.72
CA ILE A 211 -9.56 34.68 29.39
C ILE A 211 -8.55 34.92 28.26
N GLY A 212 -7.35 34.34 28.33
CA GLY A 212 -6.34 34.43 27.27
C GLY A 212 -6.82 33.81 25.95
N LYS A 213 -7.38 32.60 26.02
CA LYS A 213 -7.80 31.81 24.84
C LYS A 213 -8.97 32.41 24.08
N LYS A 214 -9.96 32.95 24.78
CA LYS A 214 -11.21 33.42 24.17
C LYS A 214 -11.35 34.94 24.18
N GLY A 215 -10.93 35.62 25.24
CA GLY A 215 -11.18 37.05 25.43
C GLY A 215 -10.05 37.93 24.91
N LEU A 216 -8.83 37.73 25.43
CA LEU A 216 -7.70 38.63 25.22
C LEU A 216 -7.31 38.77 23.73
N LYS A 217 -7.50 37.70 22.95
CA LYS A 217 -7.29 37.68 21.49
C LYS A 217 -8.00 38.80 20.74
N TYR A 218 -9.15 39.26 21.24
CA TYR A 218 -9.92 40.30 20.58
C TYR A 218 -9.24 41.68 20.61
N LEU A 219 -8.20 41.90 21.42
CA LEU A 219 -7.38 43.11 21.36
C LEU A 219 -6.76 43.34 19.97
N TRP A 220 -6.47 42.25 19.24
CA TRP A 220 -5.87 42.28 17.91
C TRP A 220 -6.92 42.25 16.78
N HIS A 221 -8.21 42.29 17.09
CA HIS A 221 -9.26 42.24 16.08
C HIS A 221 -9.38 43.55 15.30
N VAL A 222 -9.70 43.53 14.00
CA VAL A 222 -9.82 44.78 13.19
C VAL A 222 -11.01 45.66 13.61
N ASN A 223 -12.16 45.06 13.90
CA ASN A 223 -13.38 45.73 14.40
C ASN A 223 -13.21 46.33 15.81
N THR A 224 -13.50 47.62 15.95
CA THR A 224 -13.45 48.38 17.21
C THR A 224 -14.36 47.81 18.32
N PHE A 225 -15.56 47.32 18.00
CA PHE A 225 -16.44 46.71 19.00
C PHE A 225 -15.83 45.42 19.57
N ALA A 226 -15.20 44.60 18.71
CA ALA A 226 -14.48 43.42 19.15
C ALA A 226 -13.26 43.80 20.01
N LYS A 227 -12.51 44.85 19.63
CA LYS A 227 -11.42 45.36 20.48
C LYS A 227 -11.88 45.73 21.88
N PHE A 228 -13.07 46.31 22.02
CA PHE A 228 -13.66 46.63 23.31
C PHE A 228 -13.87 45.38 24.19
N ILE A 229 -14.31 44.26 23.61
CA ILE A 229 -14.37 42.96 24.30
C ILE A 229 -12.97 42.52 24.74
N GLY A 230 -11.96 42.74 23.90
CA GLY A 230 -10.56 42.49 24.25
C GLY A 230 -10.09 43.31 25.45
N VAL A 231 -10.46 44.60 25.51
CA VAL A 231 -10.15 45.48 26.64
C VAL A 231 -10.85 45.03 27.92
N ILE A 232 -12.15 44.69 27.85
CA ILE A 232 -12.88 44.12 28.99
C ILE A 232 -12.18 42.83 29.47
N SER A 233 -11.75 41.98 28.54
CA SER A 233 -11.05 40.73 28.85
C SER A 233 -9.68 40.99 29.50
N LEU A 234 -8.98 42.05 29.10
CA LEU A 234 -7.73 42.48 29.74
C LEU A 234 -7.99 42.94 31.18
N LEU A 235 -9.03 43.75 31.41
CA LEU A 235 -9.42 44.17 32.76
C LEU A 235 -9.82 42.97 33.63
N ALA A 236 -10.56 42.01 33.06
CA ALA A 236 -10.90 40.76 33.73
C ALA A 236 -9.66 39.92 34.06
N ALA A 237 -8.67 39.86 33.16
CA ALA A 237 -7.40 39.18 33.41
C ALA A 237 -6.63 39.81 34.57
N LEU A 238 -6.54 41.15 34.61
CA LEU A 238 -5.90 41.88 35.71
C LEU A 238 -6.65 41.68 37.02
N ALA A 239 -7.98 41.75 36.99
CA ALA A 239 -8.81 41.51 38.18
C ALA A 239 -8.64 40.09 38.72
N LEU A 240 -8.55 39.08 37.84
CA LEU A 240 -8.28 37.70 38.24
C LEU A 240 -6.87 37.56 38.85
N LEU A 241 -5.85 38.09 38.17
CA LEU A 241 -4.46 38.02 38.61
C LEU A 241 -4.29 38.66 40.00
N PHE A 242 -4.71 39.92 40.16
CA PHE A 242 -4.57 40.61 41.44
C PHE A 242 -5.54 40.05 42.49
N GLY A 243 -6.78 39.73 42.09
CA GLY A 243 -7.79 39.20 43.01
C GLY A 243 -7.36 37.89 43.65
N ILE A 244 -6.95 36.89 42.84
CA ILE A 244 -6.52 35.60 43.38
C ILE A 244 -5.21 35.71 44.15
N ALA A 245 -4.24 36.50 43.68
CA ALA A 245 -2.99 36.70 44.40
C ALA A 245 -3.22 37.36 45.77
N LEU A 246 -4.07 38.38 45.85
CA LEU A 246 -4.44 39.04 47.10
C LEU A 246 -5.21 38.10 48.02
N ILE A 247 -6.23 37.39 47.53
CA ILE A 247 -7.01 36.42 48.31
C ILE A 247 -6.09 35.35 48.90
N THR A 248 -5.21 34.76 48.08
CA THR A 248 -4.27 33.72 48.52
C THR A 248 -3.36 34.22 49.65
N THR A 249 -2.87 35.46 49.51
CA THR A 249 -1.94 36.06 50.45
C THR A 249 -2.62 36.41 51.78
N HIS A 250 -3.76 37.09 51.74
CA HIS A 250 -4.51 37.47 52.94
C HIS A 250 -5.11 36.25 53.66
N LEU A 251 -5.45 35.19 52.92
CA LEU A 251 -5.93 33.95 53.52
C LEU A 251 -4.81 33.23 54.30
N ARG A 252 -3.57 33.23 53.78
CA ARG A 252 -2.41 32.71 54.53
C ARG A 252 -2.19 33.51 55.82
N ASP A 253 -2.20 34.83 55.73
CA ASP A 253 -1.97 35.70 56.90
C ASP A 253 -3.09 35.52 57.93
N ALA A 254 -4.34 35.35 57.49
CA ALA A 254 -5.45 35.02 58.38
C ALA A 254 -5.27 33.66 59.04
N PHE A 255 -4.87 32.61 58.32
CA PHE A 255 -4.61 31.29 58.90
C PHE A 255 -3.48 31.32 59.96
N ALA A 256 -2.50 32.22 59.84
CA ALA A 256 -1.44 32.34 60.81
C ALA A 256 -1.89 32.96 62.17
N VAL A 257 -3.02 33.66 62.19
CA VAL A 257 -3.49 34.44 63.36
C VAL A 257 -4.84 33.92 63.90
N VAL A 258 -5.62 33.20 63.09
CA VAL A 258 -6.95 32.71 63.45
C VAL A 258 -6.86 31.64 64.55
N THR A 259 -7.74 31.73 65.54
CA THR A 259 -7.95 30.68 66.56
C THR A 259 -8.89 29.60 66.01
N LEU A 260 -8.98 28.44 66.69
CA LEU A 260 -9.73 27.26 66.22
C LEU A 260 -11.22 27.52 65.84
N ASP A 261 -11.84 28.58 66.37
CA ASP A 261 -13.25 28.95 66.12
C ASP A 261 -13.43 30.19 65.23
N GLY A 262 -12.35 30.79 64.73
CA GLY A 262 -12.39 32.03 63.95
C GLY A 262 -12.65 31.79 62.45
N ASP A 263 -13.35 32.72 61.80
CA ASP A 263 -13.53 32.71 60.35
C ASP A 263 -12.36 33.40 59.64
N ALA A 264 -11.39 32.60 59.21
CA ALA A 264 -10.21 33.07 58.48
C ALA A 264 -10.57 33.81 57.17
N MET A 265 -11.68 33.45 56.51
CA MET A 265 -12.11 34.11 55.27
C MET A 265 -12.62 35.51 55.55
N ALA A 266 -13.37 35.70 56.64
CA ALA A 266 -13.85 37.02 57.07
C ALA A 266 -12.68 37.96 57.43
N ILE A 267 -11.68 37.45 58.18
CA ILE A 267 -10.48 38.19 58.55
C ILE A 267 -9.68 38.58 57.29
N ALA A 268 -9.46 37.63 56.39
CA ALA A 268 -8.76 37.86 55.12
C ALA A 268 -9.47 38.92 54.28
N HIS A 269 -10.80 38.83 54.14
CA HIS A 269 -11.61 39.78 53.38
C HIS A 269 -11.54 41.19 53.97
N GLN A 270 -11.70 41.34 55.30
CA GLN A 270 -11.64 42.65 55.95
C GLN A 270 -10.24 43.28 55.83
N THR A 271 -9.19 42.49 56.03
CA THR A 271 -7.80 42.95 55.93
C THR A 271 -7.44 43.32 54.50
N MET A 272 -7.88 42.53 53.52
CA MET A 272 -7.68 42.80 52.10
C MET A 272 -8.32 44.13 51.66
N LEU A 273 -9.50 44.48 52.18
CA LEU A 273 -10.15 45.76 51.87
C LEU A 273 -9.49 46.96 52.57
N ALA A 274 -9.05 46.77 53.82
CA ALA A 274 -8.44 47.84 54.61
C ALA A 274 -6.99 48.13 54.20
N SER A 275 -6.20 47.10 53.88
CA SER A 275 -4.80 47.20 53.47
C SER A 275 -4.45 46.11 52.45
N PRO A 276 -4.81 46.28 51.15
CA PRO A 276 -4.61 45.26 50.13
C PRO A 276 -3.16 44.78 50.00
N PHE A 277 -2.20 45.70 50.15
CA PHE A 277 -0.76 45.40 50.03
C PHE A 277 -0.04 45.32 51.39
N GLY A 278 -0.80 45.20 52.50
CA GLY A 278 -0.25 45.05 53.85
C GLY A 278 0.15 43.61 54.17
N PHE A 279 1.17 43.09 53.50
CA PHE A 279 1.61 41.69 53.64
C PHE A 279 2.42 41.45 54.93
N HIS A 280 2.10 40.38 55.67
CA HIS A 280 2.78 40.03 56.92
C HIS A 280 3.82 38.91 56.72
N GLY A 281 5.01 39.31 56.24
CA GLY A 281 6.18 38.45 56.13
C GLY A 281 6.59 38.11 54.70
N ILE A 282 7.76 37.50 54.55
CA ILE A 282 8.34 37.18 53.24
C ILE A 282 7.55 36.09 52.49
N ASP A 283 6.98 35.13 53.23
CA ASP A 283 6.17 34.05 52.67
C ASP A 283 4.94 34.58 51.92
N SER A 284 4.30 35.62 52.46
CA SER A 284 3.13 36.28 51.87
C SER A 284 3.48 36.97 50.55
N ILE A 285 4.66 37.60 50.50
CA ILE A 285 5.20 38.20 49.26
C ILE A 285 5.50 37.11 48.22
N ILE A 286 6.10 35.99 48.64
CA ILE A 286 6.41 34.86 47.76
C ILE A 286 5.12 34.27 47.18
N LEU A 287 4.10 34.05 48.00
CA LEU A 287 2.78 33.56 47.57
C LEU A 287 2.12 34.48 46.54
N PHE A 288 2.13 35.80 46.81
CA PHE A 288 1.58 36.79 45.88
C PHE A 288 2.29 36.73 44.52
N LEU A 289 3.62 36.78 44.52
CA LEU A 289 4.41 36.76 43.28
C LEU A 289 4.27 35.43 42.53
N MET A 290 4.27 34.31 43.24
CA MET A 290 4.09 32.99 42.65
C MET A 290 2.72 32.89 41.97
N SER A 291 1.64 33.28 42.67
CA SER A 291 0.29 33.28 42.09
C SER A 291 0.19 34.19 40.86
N ALA A 292 0.81 35.39 40.90
CA ALA A 292 0.86 36.27 39.74
C ALA A 292 1.60 35.63 38.56
N ILE A 293 2.73 34.96 38.79
CA ILE A 293 3.50 34.26 37.74
C ILE A 293 2.65 33.17 37.09
N PHE A 294 2.00 32.29 37.87
CA PHE A 294 1.14 31.24 37.32
C PHE A 294 -0.04 31.81 36.53
N SER A 295 -0.63 32.92 37.00
CA SER A 295 -1.68 33.64 36.27
C SER A 295 -1.20 34.14 34.90
N ILE A 296 -0.03 34.78 34.86
CA ILE A 296 0.58 35.30 33.63
C ILE A 296 0.92 34.14 32.68
N LEU A 297 1.54 33.08 33.17
CA LEU A 297 1.89 31.90 32.37
C LEU A 297 0.64 31.28 31.73
N ALA A 298 -0.43 31.11 32.51
CA ALA A 298 -1.69 30.57 32.03
C ALA A 298 -2.35 31.49 31.00
N LEU A 299 -2.35 32.80 31.24
CA LEU A 299 -2.89 33.81 30.34
C LEU A 299 -2.15 33.82 28.99
N VAL A 300 -0.82 33.87 29.03
CA VAL A 300 0.04 33.81 27.83
C VAL A 300 -0.17 32.49 27.09
N LYS A 301 -0.28 31.38 27.82
CA LYS A 301 -0.54 30.08 27.21
C LYS A 301 -1.90 30.02 26.52
N GLY A 302 -2.93 30.58 27.15
CA GLY A 302 -4.26 30.74 26.55
C GLY A 302 -4.23 31.58 25.29
N LEU A 303 -3.57 32.75 25.36
CA LEU A 303 -3.42 33.67 24.22
C LEU A 303 -2.73 33.01 23.02
N THR A 304 -1.69 32.22 23.28
CA THR A 304 -0.91 31.51 22.26
C THR A 304 -1.47 30.13 21.88
N TRP A 305 -2.64 29.77 22.41
CA TRP A 305 -3.37 28.55 22.05
C TRP A 305 -3.95 28.70 20.64
N GLY A 306 -3.22 28.18 19.65
CA GLY A 306 -3.47 28.50 18.24
C GLY A 306 -3.02 29.92 17.89
N ASP A 307 -3.68 30.50 16.91
CA ASP A 307 -3.40 31.83 16.38
C ASP A 307 -3.94 32.93 17.31
N ILE A 308 -3.21 34.05 17.38
CA ILE A 308 -3.60 35.22 18.19
C ILE A 308 -4.87 35.86 17.63
N TYR A 309 -5.05 35.86 16.30
CA TYR A 309 -6.25 36.41 15.70
C TYR A 309 -7.44 35.46 15.91
N PRO A 310 -8.53 35.93 16.55
CA PRO A 310 -9.65 35.07 16.90
C PRO A 310 -10.31 34.48 15.64
N GLY A 311 -10.54 33.17 15.66
CA GLY A 311 -11.14 32.42 14.54
C GLY A 311 -10.17 32.05 13.41
N TYR A 312 -8.93 32.55 13.40
CA TYR A 312 -8.03 32.29 12.27
C TYR A 312 -7.54 30.84 12.23
N SER A 313 -7.12 30.28 13.38
CA SER A 313 -6.77 28.86 13.46
C SER A 313 -7.94 27.96 13.07
N SER A 314 -9.16 28.18 13.56
CA SER A 314 -10.28 27.28 13.23
C SER A 314 -10.59 27.25 11.74
N THR A 315 -10.48 28.38 11.04
CA THR A 315 -10.69 28.41 9.59
C THR A 315 -9.55 27.71 8.85
N SER A 316 -8.31 27.91 9.29
CA SER A 316 -7.14 27.22 8.73
C SER A 316 -7.18 25.70 8.97
N ASP A 317 -7.52 25.28 10.18
CA ASP A 317 -7.56 23.88 10.59
C ASP A 317 -8.57 23.11 9.72
N ARG A 318 -9.73 23.71 9.42
CA ARG A 318 -10.73 23.13 8.52
C ARG A 318 -10.22 22.95 7.09
N VAL A 319 -9.42 23.89 6.57
CA VAL A 319 -8.80 23.76 5.24
C VAL A 319 -7.80 22.61 5.23
N ILE A 320 -6.97 22.53 6.26
CA ILE A 320 -5.94 21.49 6.39
C ILE A 320 -6.61 20.12 6.51
N GLU A 321 -7.66 19.99 7.32
CA GLU A 321 -8.43 18.76 7.48
C GLU A 321 -9.10 18.33 6.17
N ALA A 322 -9.78 19.24 5.46
CA ALA A 322 -10.41 18.93 4.18
C ALA A 322 -9.40 18.49 3.11
N ARG A 323 -8.23 19.14 3.04
CA ARG A 323 -7.14 18.72 2.15
C ARG A 323 -6.57 17.35 2.53
N ALA A 324 -6.36 17.10 3.82
CA ALA A 324 -5.89 15.80 4.29
C ALA A 324 -6.87 14.67 3.95
N LEU A 325 -8.18 14.92 4.06
CA LEU A 325 -9.22 13.98 3.65
C LEU A 325 -9.17 13.72 2.14
N HIS A 326 -9.12 14.78 1.32
CA HIS A 326 -8.96 14.65 -0.13
C HIS A 326 -7.72 13.84 -0.50
N ASP A 327 -6.56 14.19 0.06
CA ASP A 327 -5.29 13.54 -0.24
C ASP A 327 -5.30 12.06 0.19
N SER A 328 -5.92 11.75 1.34
CA SER A 328 -6.09 10.36 1.78
C SER A 328 -6.96 9.54 0.83
N GLN A 329 -7.98 10.16 0.21
CA GLN A 329 -8.84 9.47 -0.75
C GLN A 329 -8.15 9.28 -2.10
N VAL A 330 -7.31 10.23 -2.53
CA VAL A 330 -6.44 10.05 -3.69
C VAL A 330 -5.45 8.91 -3.48
N GLU A 331 -4.88 8.80 -2.28
CA GLU A 331 -3.96 7.71 -1.92
C GLU A 331 -4.67 6.35 -1.96
N LEU A 332 -5.87 6.25 -1.40
CA LEU A 332 -6.69 5.03 -1.45
C LEU A 332 -6.96 4.56 -2.89
N VAL A 333 -7.40 5.46 -3.77
CA VAL A 333 -7.66 5.13 -5.19
C VAL A 333 -6.37 4.70 -5.90
N ARG A 334 -5.25 5.36 -5.58
CA ARG A 334 -3.95 5.00 -6.15
C ARG A 334 -3.51 3.60 -5.73
N ASP A 335 -3.74 3.23 -4.47
CA ASP A 335 -3.41 1.91 -3.95
C ASP A 335 -4.27 0.84 -4.62
N GLU A 336 -5.58 1.04 -4.74
CA GLU A 336 -6.48 0.10 -5.44
C GLU A 336 -6.09 -0.10 -6.92
N LEU A 337 -5.73 0.98 -7.61
CA LEU A 337 -5.23 0.90 -8.99
C LEU A 337 -3.88 0.18 -9.08
N SER A 338 -3.02 0.33 -8.07
CA SER A 338 -1.73 -0.36 -7.98
C SER A 338 -1.93 -1.86 -7.80
N ASP A 339 -2.82 -2.27 -6.90
CA ASP A 339 -3.16 -3.69 -6.67
C ASP A 339 -3.73 -4.33 -7.94
N LEU A 340 -4.64 -3.62 -8.63
CA LEU A 340 -5.21 -4.08 -9.89
C LEU A 340 -4.14 -4.23 -10.98
N LYS A 341 -3.17 -3.31 -11.02
CA LYS A 341 -2.05 -3.37 -11.95
C LYS A 341 -1.15 -4.59 -11.67
N GLU A 342 -0.83 -4.87 -10.42
CA GLU A 342 -0.02 -6.04 -10.04
C GLU A 342 -0.73 -7.36 -10.42
N GLU A 343 -2.05 -7.44 -10.19
CA GLU A 343 -2.87 -8.58 -10.62
C GLU A 343 -2.81 -8.81 -12.14
N PHE A 344 -2.91 -7.72 -12.91
CA PHE A 344 -2.81 -7.75 -14.37
C PHE A 344 -1.42 -8.17 -14.85
N GLU A 345 -0.35 -7.60 -14.29
CA GLU A 345 1.04 -7.95 -14.65
C GLU A 345 1.31 -9.44 -14.42
N LYS A 346 0.86 -9.99 -13.28
CA LYS A 346 0.98 -11.42 -12.97
C LYS A 346 0.24 -12.31 -13.98
N THR A 347 -0.95 -11.90 -14.42
CA THR A 347 -1.74 -12.63 -15.41
C THR A 347 -1.08 -12.60 -16.78
N LEU A 348 -0.54 -11.44 -17.17
CA LEU A 348 0.18 -11.26 -18.42
C LEU A 348 1.46 -12.09 -18.45
N ASP A 349 2.26 -12.06 -17.39
CA ASP A 349 3.48 -12.86 -17.26
C ASP A 349 3.20 -14.36 -17.36
N SER A 350 2.16 -14.85 -16.69
CA SER A 350 1.76 -16.27 -16.80
C SER A 350 1.37 -16.66 -18.22
N THR A 351 0.68 -15.77 -18.94
CA THR A 351 0.27 -16.00 -20.34
C THR A 351 1.48 -15.99 -21.26
N LEU A 352 2.40 -15.06 -21.05
CA LEU A 352 3.64 -14.91 -21.81
C LEU A 352 4.57 -16.12 -21.63
N GLU A 353 4.71 -16.63 -20.40
CA GLU A 353 5.49 -17.85 -20.13
C GLU A 353 4.86 -19.10 -20.77
N THR A 354 3.53 -19.16 -20.85
CA THR A 354 2.83 -20.25 -21.56
C THR A 354 3.08 -20.17 -23.06
N ALA A 355 2.88 -18.99 -23.66
CA ALA A 355 3.13 -18.76 -25.08
C ALA A 355 4.59 -19.07 -25.48
N LYS A 356 5.58 -18.67 -24.67
CA LYS A 356 7.00 -19.01 -24.90
C LYS A 356 7.22 -20.52 -24.95
N ARG A 357 6.66 -21.28 -24.00
CA ARG A 357 6.79 -22.74 -23.95
C ARG A 357 6.18 -23.39 -25.18
N ASP A 358 5.03 -22.89 -25.63
CA ASP A 358 4.33 -23.44 -26.78
C ASP A 358 5.04 -23.11 -28.10
N ILE A 359 5.63 -21.93 -28.24
CA ILE A 359 6.50 -21.57 -29.38
C ILE A 359 7.73 -22.49 -29.46
N VAL A 360 8.39 -22.77 -28.33
CA VAL A 360 9.56 -23.68 -28.30
C VAL A 360 9.16 -25.09 -28.76
N LYS A 361 8.04 -25.63 -28.26
CA LYS A 361 7.52 -26.94 -28.68
C LYS A 361 7.10 -26.95 -30.16
N LEU A 362 6.48 -25.89 -30.64
CA LEU A 362 6.13 -25.73 -32.06
C LEU A 362 7.37 -25.79 -32.95
N LYS A 363 8.45 -25.10 -32.54
CA LYS A 363 9.72 -25.12 -33.26
C LYS A 363 10.31 -26.54 -33.32
N GLU A 364 10.32 -27.24 -32.19
CA GLU A 364 10.78 -28.62 -32.11
C GLU A 364 9.96 -29.57 -33.00
N LEU A 365 8.63 -29.46 -32.99
CA LEU A 365 7.76 -30.24 -33.87
C LEU A 365 7.96 -29.91 -35.35
N ALA A 366 8.21 -28.64 -35.69
CA ALA A 366 8.50 -28.21 -37.05
C ALA A 366 9.85 -28.78 -37.54
N GLU A 367 10.88 -28.77 -36.69
CA GLU A 367 12.18 -29.40 -36.98
C GLU A 367 12.03 -30.92 -37.14
N ASN A 368 11.30 -31.58 -36.25
CA ASN A 368 11.01 -33.01 -36.35
C ASN A 368 10.26 -33.37 -37.65
N LYS A 369 9.29 -32.55 -38.04
CA LYS A 369 8.57 -32.71 -39.32
C LYS A 369 9.49 -32.57 -40.52
N SER A 370 10.39 -31.60 -40.51
CA SER A 370 11.40 -31.41 -41.56
C SER A 370 12.33 -32.62 -41.67
N LEU A 371 12.87 -33.09 -40.55
CA LEU A 371 13.72 -34.27 -40.49
C LEU A 371 13.00 -35.55 -40.93
N ALA A 372 11.74 -35.74 -40.53
CA ALA A 372 10.92 -36.86 -40.97
C ALA A 372 10.72 -36.83 -42.49
N GLY A 373 10.47 -35.65 -43.08
CA GLY A 373 10.39 -35.47 -44.53
C GLY A 373 11.69 -35.84 -45.25
N GLN A 374 12.85 -35.37 -44.75
CA GLN A 374 14.15 -35.72 -45.31
C GLN A 374 14.45 -37.23 -45.24
N ARG A 375 14.11 -37.86 -44.11
CA ARG A 375 14.26 -39.32 -43.92
C ARG A 375 13.38 -40.10 -44.89
N PHE A 376 12.12 -39.68 -45.07
CA PHE A 376 11.22 -40.28 -46.04
C PHE A 376 11.80 -40.23 -47.46
N THR A 377 12.27 -39.06 -47.91
CA THR A 377 12.93 -38.91 -49.22
C THR A 377 14.15 -39.82 -49.35
N ASN A 378 14.96 -39.94 -48.29
CA ASN A 378 16.12 -40.83 -48.29
C ASN A 378 15.73 -42.31 -48.40
N TYR A 379 14.73 -42.76 -47.64
CA TYR A 379 14.27 -44.16 -47.69
C TYR A 379 13.63 -44.51 -49.03
N GLN A 380 12.87 -43.61 -49.65
CA GLN A 380 12.38 -43.80 -51.01
C GLN A 380 13.53 -43.89 -52.01
N GLY A 381 14.49 -42.96 -51.97
CA GLY A 381 15.64 -42.98 -52.87
C GLY A 381 16.50 -44.25 -52.73
N LYS A 382 16.67 -44.77 -51.51
CA LYS A 382 17.35 -46.05 -51.26
C LYS A 382 16.60 -47.24 -51.86
N ALA A 383 15.28 -47.30 -51.67
CA ALA A 383 14.45 -48.36 -52.25
C ALA A 383 14.48 -48.31 -53.78
N GLU A 384 14.42 -47.12 -54.38
CA GLU A 384 14.57 -46.93 -55.83
C GLU A 384 15.95 -47.40 -56.31
N HIS A 385 17.03 -46.96 -55.67
CA HIS A 385 18.38 -47.37 -56.05
C HIS A 385 18.62 -48.88 -55.95
N MET A 386 17.95 -49.58 -55.02
CA MET A 386 18.06 -51.04 -54.88
C MET A 386 17.36 -51.82 -56.00
N CYS A 387 16.34 -51.25 -56.66
CA CYS A 387 15.75 -51.87 -57.84
C CYS A 387 16.70 -51.87 -59.05
N TRP A 388 17.72 -50.99 -59.06
CA TRP A 388 18.64 -50.80 -60.18
C TRP A 388 20.04 -51.40 -59.96
N ARG A 389 20.26 -52.09 -58.82
CA ARG A 389 21.57 -52.57 -58.37
C ARG A 389 21.56 -54.08 -58.22
#